data_AF-A0A1X9LQE9-F1
#
_entry.id   AF-A0A1X9LQE9-F1
#
_cell.length_a   1.000
_cell.length_b   1.000
_cell.length_c   1.000
_cell.angle_alpha   90.00
_cell.angle_beta   90.00
_cell.angle_gamma   90.00
#
_symmetry.space_group_name_H-M   'P 1'
#
loop_
_entity.id
_entity.type
_entity.pdbx_description
1 polymer ?
#
loop_
_entity_poly.entity_id
_entity_poly.type
_entity_poly.pdbx_seq_one_letter_code
_entity_poly.pdbx_strand_id
1 'polypeptide(L)'
;METAQEFAETCRVLSQHLAENGRADWAATFERLADRAEEADGPDRVREVASDALALYGGMGSFADLVLLASSSGSREPDERLDRLRSALHRSAVALR
;
A
#
# COMPACT_ATOMS: atom_id res chain seq x y z
N MET A 1 10.59 12.88 8.71
CA MET A 1 9.28 12.77 9.38
C MET A 1 8.15 12.93 8.38
N GLU A 2 8.18 13.93 7.49
CA GLU A 2 7.19 14.10 6.40
C GLU A 2 6.96 12.83 5.55
N THR A 3 8.02 12.15 5.12
CA THR A 3 7.90 10.93 4.28
C THR A 3 7.25 9.74 5.00
N ALA A 4 7.40 9.63 6.32
CA ALA A 4 6.79 8.56 7.12
C ALA A 4 5.29 8.80 7.30
N GLN A 5 4.90 10.06 7.51
CA GLN A 5 3.50 10.47 7.54
C GLN A 5 2.83 10.29 6.18
N GLU A 6 3.50 10.69 5.09
CA GLU A 6 3.00 10.48 3.72
C GLU A 6 2.81 8.99 3.41
N PHE A 7 3.75 8.14 3.83
CA PHE A 7 3.62 6.69 3.71
C PHE A 7 2.41 6.14 4.48
N ALA A 8 2.23 6.55 5.74
CA ALA A 8 1.12 6.09 6.57
C ALA A 8 -0.23 6.57 6.02
N GLU A 9 -0.32 7.82 5.58
CA GLU A 9 -1.51 8.37 4.93
C GLU A 9 -1.84 7.62 3.65
N THR A 10 -0.83 7.37 2.80
CA THR A 10 -1.02 6.60 1.56
C THR A 10 -1.51 5.18 1.85
N CYS A 11 -1.00 4.53 2.89
CA CYS A 11 -1.47 3.22 3.35
C CYS A 11 -2.95 3.28 3.80
N ARG A 12 -3.38 4.31 4.53
CA ARG A 12 -4.78 4.48 4.93
C ARG A 12 -5.72 4.70 3.77
N VAL A 13 -5.37 5.60 2.85
CA VAL A 13 -6.20 5.88 1.66
C VAL A 13 -6.31 4.64 0.78
N LEU A 14 -5.22 3.88 0.65
CA LEU A 14 -5.21 2.62 -0.08
C LEU A 14 -6.07 1.55 0.62
N SER A 15 -5.99 1.44 1.94
CA SER A 15 -6.83 0.54 2.73
C SER A 15 -8.31 0.81 2.50
N GLN A 16 -8.72 2.08 2.62
CA GLN A 16 -10.12 2.48 2.40
C GLN A 16 -10.59 2.13 0.98
N HIS A 17 -9.79 2.47 -0.03
CA HIS A 17 -10.11 2.16 -1.42
C HIS A 17 -10.28 0.65 -1.65
N LEU A 18 -9.44 -0.17 -1.04
CA LEU A 18 -9.53 -1.64 -1.14
C LEU A 18 -10.77 -2.18 -0.41
N ALA A 19 -11.11 -1.65 0.75
CA ALA A 19 -12.31 -2.03 1.49
C ALA A 19 -13.58 -1.73 0.69
N GLU A 20 -13.67 -0.54 0.08
CA GLU A 20 -14.79 -0.12 -0.78
C GLU A 20 -14.96 -1.02 -2.01
N ASN A 21 -13.87 -1.63 -2.49
CA ASN A 21 -13.87 -2.54 -3.64
C ASN A 21 -13.92 -4.04 -3.24
N GLY A 22 -14.31 -4.34 -1.99
CA GLY A 22 -14.50 -5.72 -1.53
C GLY A 22 -13.20 -6.51 -1.34
N ARG A 23 -12.07 -5.84 -1.11
CA ARG A 23 -10.74 -6.42 -0.85
C ARG A 23 -10.36 -6.23 0.62
N ALA A 24 -11.22 -6.69 1.53
CA ALA A 24 -11.07 -6.49 2.97
C ALA A 24 -9.75 -7.04 3.54
N ASP A 25 -9.25 -8.17 3.04
CA ASP A 25 -7.98 -8.77 3.49
C ASP A 25 -6.77 -7.86 3.23
N TRP A 26 -6.78 -7.20 2.07
CA TRP A 26 -5.74 -6.26 1.70
C TRP A 26 -5.91 -4.92 2.40
N ALA A 27 -7.15 -4.44 2.56
CA ALA A 27 -7.45 -3.26 3.35
C ALA A 27 -6.87 -3.37 4.77
N ALA A 28 -7.19 -4.46 5.48
CA ALA A 28 -6.67 -4.72 6.82
C ALA A 28 -5.14 -4.86 6.87
N THR A 29 -4.49 -5.24 5.76
CA THR A 29 -3.03 -5.30 5.67
C THR A 29 -2.42 -3.90 5.59
N PHE A 30 -2.99 -3.02 4.76
CA PHE A 30 -2.50 -1.64 4.64
C PHE A 30 -2.86 -0.76 5.85
N GLU A 31 -3.99 -1.01 6.50
CA GLU A 31 -4.33 -0.37 7.78
C GLU A 31 -3.27 -0.67 8.84
N ARG A 32 -2.91 -1.95 9.01
CA ARG A 32 -1.84 -2.36 9.94
C ARG A 32 -0.47 -1.77 9.60
N LEU A 33 -0.16 -1.56 8.33
CA LEU A 33 1.09 -0.90 7.92
C LEU A 33 1.08 0.59 8.28
N ALA A 34 -0.06 1.27 8.16
CA ALA A 34 -0.21 2.66 8.56
C ALA A 34 -0.01 2.82 10.07
N ASP A 35 -0.71 2.02 10.87
CA ASP A 35 -0.61 2.07 12.34
C ASP A 35 0.84 1.82 12.78
N ARG A 36 1.49 0.79 12.24
CA ARG A 36 2.90 0.49 12.53
C ARG A 36 3.86 1.62 12.14
N ALA A 37 3.57 2.37 11.08
CA ALA A 37 4.40 3.50 10.66
C ALA A 37 4.19 4.74 11.54
N GLU A 38 2.97 4.95 12.05
CA GLU A 38 2.67 6.04 13.00
C GLU A 38 3.18 5.76 14.41
N GLU A 39 3.13 4.49 14.84
CA GLU A 39 3.65 4.03 16.13
C GLU A 39 5.17 3.81 16.11
N ALA A 40 5.84 3.95 14.96
CA ALA A 40 7.26 3.73 14.83
C ALA A 40 8.07 4.81 15.56
N ASP A 41 8.67 4.44 16.70
CA ASP A 41 9.57 5.31 17.46
C ASP A 41 10.98 5.30 16.86
N GLY A 42 11.14 6.00 15.73
CA GLY A 42 12.44 6.24 15.11
C GLY A 42 12.61 5.69 13.69
N PRO A 43 13.66 6.14 12.98
CA PRO A 43 13.83 5.91 11.55
C PRO A 43 14.04 4.44 11.17
N ASP A 44 14.69 3.65 12.03
CA ASP A 44 14.91 2.24 11.76
C ASP A 44 13.61 1.44 11.77
N ARG A 45 12.69 1.78 12.68
CA ARG A 45 11.40 1.10 12.74
C ARG A 45 10.52 1.45 11.54
N VAL A 46 10.57 2.71 11.08
CA VAL A 46 9.91 3.15 9.84
C VAL A 46 10.48 2.42 8.62
N ARG A 47 11.81 2.24 8.54
CA ARG A 47 12.46 1.47 7.46
C ARG A 47 12.01 0.02 7.39
N GLU A 48 11.85 -0.63 8.55
CA GLU A 48 11.34 -2.00 8.61
C GLU A 48 9.91 -2.08 8.08
N VAL A 49 9.03 -1.15 8.47
CA VAL A 49 7.65 -1.10 7.97
C VAL A 49 7.61 -0.82 6.47
N ALA A 50 8.45 0.09 5.97
CA ALA A 50 8.57 0.35 4.53
C ALA A 50 9.08 -0.87 3.76
N SER A 51 10.02 -1.63 4.33
CA SER A 51 10.53 -2.87 3.74
C SER A 51 9.46 -3.96 3.69
N ASP A 52 8.67 -4.11 4.76
CA ASP A 52 7.51 -5.01 4.78
C ASP A 52 6.49 -4.64 3.69
N ALA A 53 6.21 -3.34 3.51
CA ALA A 53 5.32 -2.86 2.46
C ALA A 53 5.87 -3.14 1.05
N LEU A 54 7.17 -2.97 0.82
CA LEU A 54 7.81 -3.30 -0.46
C LEU A 54 7.80 -4.81 -0.74
N ALA A 55 7.89 -5.66 0.29
CA ALA A 55 7.80 -7.11 0.13
C ALA A 55 6.43 -7.54 -0.44
N LEU A 56 5.35 -6.78 -0.18
CA LEU A 56 4.02 -7.04 -0.74
C LEU A 56 3.95 -6.89 -2.26
N TYR A 57 4.94 -6.24 -2.89
CA TYR A 57 5.04 -6.12 -4.34
C TYR A 57 5.78 -7.30 -5.00
N GLY A 58 6.41 -8.18 -4.21
CA GLY A 58 7.19 -9.33 -4.72
C GLY A 58 6.50 -10.67 -4.48
N GLY A 59 6.23 -11.43 -5.56
CA GLY A 59 5.74 -12.81 -5.51
C GLY A 59 4.48 -13.09 -6.34
N MET A 60 4.14 -14.38 -6.51
CA MET A 60 2.87 -14.82 -7.10
C MET A 60 1.73 -14.61 -6.10
N GLY A 61 0.65 -13.92 -6.49
CA GLY A 61 -0.45 -13.54 -5.58
C GLY A 61 -0.13 -12.30 -4.73
N SER A 62 0.90 -11.55 -5.13
CA SER A 62 1.28 -10.29 -4.51
C SER A 62 0.24 -9.20 -4.75
N PHE A 63 0.41 -8.06 -4.07
CA PHE A 63 -0.38 -6.88 -4.36
C PHE A 63 -0.24 -6.43 -5.83
N ALA A 64 0.84 -6.85 -6.51
CA ALA A 64 1.02 -6.60 -7.92
C ALA A 64 -0.02 -7.33 -8.80
N ASP A 65 -0.40 -8.56 -8.42
CA ASP A 65 -1.38 -9.40 -9.12
C ASP A 65 -2.82 -8.89 -8.97
N LEU A 66 -3.14 -8.18 -7.88
CA LEU A 66 -4.49 -7.64 -7.65
C LEU A 66 -4.96 -6.69 -8.76
N VAL A 67 -4.04 -5.90 -9.32
CA VAL A 67 -4.32 -4.97 -10.42
C VAL A 67 -4.61 -5.70 -11.73
N LEU A 68 -3.95 -6.85 -11.94
CA LEU A 68 -4.19 -7.70 -13.11
C LEU A 68 -5.58 -8.35 -13.04
N LEU A 69 -6.02 -8.76 -11.84
CA LEU A 69 -7.33 -9.38 -11.63
C LEU A 69 -8.50 -8.39 -11.76
N ALA A 70 -8.33 -7.15 -11.27
CA ALA A 70 -9.32 -6.08 -11.45
C ALA A 70 -9.54 -5.75 -12.94
N SER A 71 -8.46 -5.73 -13.73
CA SER A 71 -8.52 -5.48 -15.18
C SER A 71 -9.19 -6.60 -15.99
N SER A 72 -9.25 -7.83 -15.45
CA SER A 72 -9.84 -8.99 -16.12
C SER A 72 -11.37 -9.06 -16.03
N SER A 73 -12.01 -8.27 -15.17
CA SER A 73 -13.45 -8.38 -14.86
C SER A 73 -14.37 -7.51 -15.76
N GLY A 74 -13.87 -7.02 -16.90
CA GLY A 74 -14.72 -6.42 -17.95
C GLY A 74 -15.05 -4.92 -17.81
N SER A 75 -14.76 -4.29 -16.67
CA SER A 75 -14.69 -2.83 -16.56
C SER A 75 -13.30 -2.37 -16.96
N ARG A 76 -13.18 -1.91 -18.20
CA ARG A 76 -11.92 -1.61 -18.90
C ARG A 76 -11.31 -0.26 -18.51
N GLU A 77 -11.52 0.19 -17.29
CA GLU A 77 -10.73 1.28 -16.74
C GLU A 77 -9.81 0.64 -15.70
N PRO A 78 -8.48 0.55 -15.97
CA PRO A 78 -7.55 0.31 -14.88
C PRO A 78 -7.89 1.35 -13.83
N ASP A 79 -8.14 0.90 -12.60
CA ASP A 79 -8.52 1.78 -11.50
C ASP A 79 -7.37 2.79 -11.29
N GLU A 80 -7.44 3.93 -11.98
CA GLU A 80 -6.36 4.91 -12.05
C GLU A 80 -6.03 5.41 -10.66
N ARG A 81 -7.04 5.41 -9.78
CA ARG A 81 -6.88 5.73 -8.37
C ARG A 81 -6.03 4.67 -7.67
N LEU A 82 -6.33 3.39 -7.85
CA LEU A 82 -5.49 2.30 -7.31
C LEU A 82 -4.05 2.37 -7.84
N ASP A 83 -3.84 2.63 -9.13
CA ASP A 83 -2.50 2.73 -9.72
C ASP A 83 -1.70 3.92 -9.17
N ARG A 84 -2.35 5.10 -9.04
CA ARG A 84 -1.76 6.28 -8.42
C ARG A 84 -1.38 6.03 -6.96
N LEU A 85 -2.26 5.39 -6.18
CA LEU A 85 -2.02 5.05 -4.77
C LEU A 85 -0.86 4.04 -4.65
N ARG A 86 -0.82 3.05 -5.53
CA ARG A 86 0.31 2.10 -5.61
C ARG A 86 1.63 2.79 -5.88
N SER A 87 1.64 3.71 -6.83
CA SER A 87 2.83 4.45 -7.23
C SER A 87 3.28 5.40 -6.12
N ALA A 88 2.35 6.05 -5.42
CA ALA A 88 2.64 6.86 -4.24
C ALA A 88 3.23 6.02 -3.10
N LEU A 89 2.63 4.86 -2.81
CA LEU A 89 3.09 3.96 -1.75
C LEU A 89 4.49 3.42 -2.05
N HIS A 90 4.72 2.95 -3.27
CA HIS A 90 6.03 2.43 -3.66
C HIS A 90 7.10 3.52 -3.59
N ARG A 91 6.81 4.73 -4.07
CA ARG A 91 7.77 5.86 -4.00
C ARG A 91 8.09 6.25 -2.57
N SER A 92 7.09 6.41 -1.71
CA SER A 92 7.29 6.76 -0.30
C SER A 92 8.03 5.64 0.46
N ALA A 93 7.69 4.38 0.22
CA ALA A 93 8.38 3.23 0.82
C ALA A 93 9.86 3.12 0.38
N VAL A 94 10.15 3.35 -0.91
CA VAL A 94 11.55 3.40 -1.41
C VAL A 94 12.32 4.57 -0.82
N ALA A 95 11.69 5.74 -0.64
CA ALA A 95 12.33 6.90 -0.04
C ALA A 95 12.62 6.72 1.46
N LEU A 96 11.87 5.85 2.14
CA LEU A 96 12.06 5.54 3.55
C LEU A 96 13.10 4.46 3.83
N ARG A 97 13.33 3.54 2.87
CA ARG A 97 14.30 2.45 2.97
C ARG A 97 15.74 2.96 2.94
#